data_AF-A0A3N8PRD1-F1
#
_entry.id   AF-A0A3N8PRD1-F1
#
_cell.length_a   1.000
_cell.length_b   1.000
_cell.length_c   1.000
_cell.angle_alpha   90.00
_cell.angle_beta   90.00
_cell.angle_gamma   90.00
#
_symmetry.space_group_name_H-M   'P 1'
#
loop_
_entity.id
_entity.type
_entity.pdbx_description
1 polymer ?
#
loop_
_entity_poly.entity_id
_entity_poly.type
_entity_poly.pdbx_seq_one_letter_code
_entity_poly.pdbx_strand_id
1 'polypeptide(L)'
;MTSSDPKPRQLIVYVLYSVLGLPASMTAAGYVAPLITRNVSNFEGGAGYATLWWLVLLTCASYALSFVIFAVLRKRTVILAVITVGFAALAVPTFRLIHELMT
;
A
#
# COMPACT_ATOMS: atom_id res chain seq x y z
N MET A 1 28.76 -20.66 -12.57
CA MET A 1 27.48 -19.93 -12.49
C MET A 1 26.71 -20.47 -11.29
N THR A 2 26.85 -19.86 -10.11
CA THR A 2 26.02 -20.20 -8.95
C THR A 2 24.70 -19.45 -9.09
N SER A 3 23.67 -20.12 -9.63
CA SER A 3 22.29 -19.66 -9.47
C SER A 3 22.05 -19.48 -7.98
N SER A 4 21.98 -18.23 -7.54
CA SER A 4 21.64 -17.88 -6.17
C SER A 4 20.13 -17.93 -6.07
N ASP A 5 19.58 -19.13 -6.13
CA ASP A 5 18.14 -19.32 -5.98
C ASP A 5 17.71 -18.70 -4.65
N PRO A 6 16.67 -17.85 -4.65
CA PRO A 6 16.22 -17.19 -3.44
C PRO A 6 15.81 -18.27 -2.44
N LYS A 7 16.32 -18.17 -1.21
CA LYS A 7 15.96 -19.12 -0.15
C LYS A 7 14.43 -19.09 0.01
N PRO A 8 13.77 -20.21 0.33
CA PRO A 8 12.30 -20.27 0.47
C PRO A 8 11.73 -19.16 1.36
N ARG A 9 12.46 -18.82 2.43
CA ARG A 9 12.13 -17.73 3.36
C ARG A 9 12.11 -16.35 2.70
N GLN A 10 12.97 -16.08 1.72
CA GLN A 10 12.97 -14.80 0.98
C GLN A 10 11.76 -14.72 0.05
N LEU A 11 11.41 -15.84 -0.57
CA LEU A 11 10.25 -15.94 -1.46
C LEU A 11 8.94 -15.64 -0.71
N ILE A 12 8.80 -16.18 0.51
CA ILE A 12 7.67 -15.89 1.41
C ILE A 12 7.57 -14.38 1.69
N VAL A 13 8.69 -13.72 2.03
CA VAL A 13 8.70 -12.27 2.29
C VAL A 13 8.31 -11.48 1.04
N TYR A 14 8.73 -11.91 -0.15
CA TYR A 14 8.38 -11.24 -1.41
C TYR A 14 6.90 -11.34 -1.74
N VAL A 15 6.32 -12.53 -1.53
CA VAL A 15 4.87 -12.74 -1.71
C VAL A 15 4.09 -11.91 -0.70
N LEU A 16 4.44 -11.96 0.59
CA LEU A 16 3.75 -11.15 1.61
C LEU A 16 3.87 -9.65 1.33
N TYR A 17 5.07 -9.17 0.97
CA TYR A 17 5.30 -7.77 0.66
C TYR A 17 4.40 -7.30 -0.51
N SER A 18 4.28 -8.11 -1.55
CA SER A 18 3.48 -7.78 -2.74
C SER A 18 1.97 -7.78 -2.41
N VAL A 19 1.49 -8.79 -1.69
CA VAL A 19 0.08 -8.91 -1.31
C VAL A 19 -0.33 -7.79 -0.34
N LEU A 20 0.53 -7.45 0.62
CA LEU A 20 0.25 -6.41 1.62
C LEU A 20 0.46 -4.99 1.10
N GLY A 21 1.20 -4.80 0.01
CA GLY A 21 1.46 -3.48 -0.57
C GLY A 21 0.18 -2.75 -0.98
N LEU A 22 -0.78 -3.46 -1.59
CA LEU A 22 -2.01 -2.85 -2.09
C LEU A 22 -2.96 -2.39 -0.95
N PRO A 23 -3.27 -3.23 0.05
CA PRO A 23 -4.03 -2.80 1.23
C PRO A 23 -3.33 -1.68 2.03
N ALA A 24 -2.00 -1.73 2.17
CA ALA A 24 -1.25 -0.70 2.87
C ALA A 24 -1.31 0.65 2.14
N SER A 25 -1.19 0.64 0.81
CA SER A 25 -1.36 1.83 -0.05
C SER A 25 -2.75 2.44 0.06
N MET A 26 -3.80 1.62 0.12
CA MET A 26 -5.17 2.08 0.32
C MET A 26 -5.33 2.78 1.68
N THR A 27 -4.80 2.19 2.75
CA THR A 27 -4.85 2.82 4.08
C THR A 27 -4.06 4.13 4.12
N ALA A 28 -2.88 4.16 3.50
CA ALA A 28 -2.07 5.38 3.44
C ALA A 28 -2.81 6.50 2.69
N ALA A 29 -3.42 6.20 1.54
CA ALA A 29 -4.26 7.15 0.83
C ALA A 29 -5.50 7.56 1.65
N GLY A 30 -6.10 6.61 2.36
CA GLY A 30 -7.20 6.85 3.28
C GLY A 30 -6.87 7.80 4.41
N TYR A 31 -5.65 7.76 4.97
CA TYR A 31 -5.20 8.73 5.97
C TYR A 31 -4.95 10.13 5.39
N VAL A 32 -4.57 10.21 4.12
CA VAL A 32 -4.39 11.49 3.41
C VAL A 32 -5.74 12.07 2.97
N ALA A 33 -6.77 11.25 2.77
CA ALA A 33 -8.09 11.69 2.32
C ALA A 33 -8.71 12.81 3.19
N PRO A 34 -8.76 12.71 4.54
CA PRO A 34 -9.25 13.79 5.39
C PRO A 34 -8.51 15.12 5.24
N LEU A 35 -7.22 15.08 4.89
CA LEU A 35 -6.43 16.30 4.69
C LEU A 35 -6.82 17.00 3.40
N ILE A 36 -7.11 16.24 2.34
CA ILE A 36 -7.56 16.78 1.07
C ILE A 36 -9.04 17.19 1.15
N THR A 37 -9.84 16.48 1.94
CA THR A 37 -11.29 16.70 2.07
C THR A 37 -11.70 17.72 3.14
N ARG A 38 -10.72 18.33 3.83
CA ARG A 38 -10.95 19.23 4.99
C ARG A 38 -11.87 20.42 4.68
N ASN A 39 -11.90 20.89 3.42
CA ASN A 39 -12.85 21.91 2.96
C ASN A 39 -14.00 21.24 2.20
N VAL A 40 -15.01 20.80 2.95
CA VAL A 40 -16.19 20.08 2.44
C VAL A 40 -17.03 20.92 1.47
N SER A 41 -16.95 22.25 1.53
CA SER A 41 -17.62 23.15 0.57
C SER A 41 -17.08 23.03 -0.86
N ASN A 42 -15.85 22.54 -1.04
CA ASN A 42 -15.28 22.28 -2.37
C ASN A 42 -15.63 20.90 -2.92
N PHE A 43 -16.47 20.11 -2.24
CA PHE A 43 -16.86 18.77 -2.69
C PHE A 43 -18.19 18.72 -3.45
N GLU A 44 -18.86 19.86 -3.62
CA GLU A 44 -20.05 19.93 -4.44
C GLU A 44 -19.69 19.83 -5.93
N GLY A 45 -20.34 18.89 -6.65
CA GLY A 45 -20.17 18.73 -8.08
C GLY A 45 -18.79 18.21 -8.52
N GLY A 46 -18.26 18.76 -9.62
CA GLY A 46 -17.05 18.25 -10.29
C GLY A 46 -15.77 18.26 -9.45
N ALA A 47 -15.67 19.13 -8.45
CA ALA A 47 -14.51 19.22 -7.55
C ALA A 47 -14.43 18.04 -6.56
N GLY A 48 -15.58 17.46 -6.17
CA GLY A 48 -15.64 16.21 -5.42
C GLY A 48 -15.07 15.03 -6.22
N TYR A 49 -15.45 14.90 -7.49
CA TYR A 49 -14.92 13.87 -8.39
C TYR A 49 -13.41 14.02 -8.63
N ALA A 50 -12.91 15.25 -8.80
CA ALA A 50 -11.48 15.51 -8.94
C ALA A 50 -10.71 15.03 -7.70
N THR A 51 -11.28 15.19 -6.51
CA THR A 51 -10.63 14.77 -5.27
C THR A 51 -10.59 13.26 -5.09
N LEU A 52 -11.65 12.55 -5.49
CA LEU A 52 -11.63 11.08 -5.57
C LEU A 52 -10.55 10.58 -6.54
N TRP A 53 -10.40 11.24 -7.68
CA TRP A 53 -9.33 10.94 -8.64
C TRP A 53 -7.94 11.12 -8.04
N TRP A 54 -7.72 12.16 -7.24
CA TRP A 54 -6.46 12.34 -6.52
C TRP A 54 -6.15 11.19 -5.56
N LEU A 55 -7.15 10.66 -4.86
CA LEU A 55 -6.97 9.50 -3.96
C LEU A 55 -6.63 8.23 -4.72
N VAL A 56 -7.25 8.00 -5.88
CA VAL A 56 -6.91 6.89 -6.77
C VAL A 56 -5.47 7.00 -7.26
N LEU A 57 -5.06 8.19 -7.73
CA LEU A 57 -3.68 8.44 -8.16
C LEU A 57 -2.68 8.26 -7.03
N LEU A 58 -3.00 8.72 -5.81
CA LEU A 58 -2.13 8.59 -4.64
C LEU A 58 -1.98 7.13 -4.18
N THR A 59 -3.06 6.36 -4.25
CA THR A 59 -3.02 4.90 -4.02
C THR A 59 -2.15 4.20 -5.07
N CYS A 60 -2.31 4.56 -6.33
CA CYS A 60 -1.53 3.98 -7.43
C CYS A 60 -0.04 4.37 -7.33
N ALA A 61 0.26 5.62 -7.03
CA ALA A 61 1.62 6.13 -6.86
C ALA A 61 2.33 5.47 -5.67
N SER A 62 1.65 5.34 -4.52
CA SER A 62 2.21 4.64 -3.35
C SER A 62 2.43 3.15 -3.62
N TYR A 63 1.55 2.51 -4.39
CA TYR A 63 1.72 1.11 -4.78
C TYR A 63 2.89 0.93 -5.75
N ALA A 64 3.04 1.79 -6.75
CA ALA A 64 4.20 1.80 -7.65
C ALA A 64 5.52 2.04 -6.89
N LEU A 65 5.51 2.98 -5.94
CA LEU A 65 6.66 3.26 -5.07
C LEU A 65 7.06 2.02 -4.24
N SER A 66 6.08 1.20 -3.84
CA SER A 66 6.33 -0.07 -3.15
C SER A 66 7.15 -1.04 -3.99
N PHE A 67 6.93 -1.11 -5.31
CA PHE A 67 7.76 -1.91 -6.23
C PHE A 67 9.16 -1.35 -6.41
N VAL A 68 9.31 -0.03 -6.45
CA VAL A 68 10.63 0.61 -6.51
C VAL A 68 11.44 0.28 -5.26
N ILE A 69 10.83 0.41 -4.08
CA ILE A 69 11.45 0.03 -2.79
C ILE A 69 11.83 -1.45 -2.82
N PHE A 70 10.95 -2.32 -3.31
CA PHE A 70 11.22 -3.75 -3.45
C PHE A 70 12.43 -4.02 -4.35
N ALA A 71 12.50 -3.38 -5.52
CA ALA A 71 13.60 -3.54 -6.46
C ALA A 71 14.94 -3.10 -5.87
N VAL A 72 14.96 -2.00 -5.10
CA VAL A 72 16.16 -1.48 -4.45
C VAL A 72 16.57 -2.36 -3.25
N LEU A 73 15.62 -2.83 -2.45
CA LEU A 73 15.88 -3.58 -1.21
C LEU A 73 15.89 -5.10 -1.40
N ARG A 74 15.75 -5.63 -2.62
CA ARG A 74 15.77 -7.09 -2.91
C ARG A 74 16.98 -7.84 -2.35
N LYS A 75 18.12 -7.15 -2.15
CA LYS A 75 19.35 -7.75 -1.57
C LYS A 75 19.41 -7.65 -0.04
N ARG A 76 18.54 -6.85 0.58
CA ARG A 76 18.49 -6.56 2.03
C ARG A 76 17.20 -7.10 2.65
N THR A 77 17.09 -8.43 2.72
CA THR A 77 15.87 -9.12 3.17
C THR A 77 15.41 -8.73 4.57
N VAL A 78 16.33 -8.37 5.47
CA VAL A 78 15.99 -7.92 6.84
C VAL A 78 15.19 -6.63 6.82
N ILE A 79 15.62 -5.65 6.03
CA ILE A 79 14.92 -4.37 5.90
C ILE A 79 13.58 -4.59 5.20
N LEU A 80 13.56 -5.43 4.17
CA LEU A 80 12.33 -5.78 3.48
C LEU A 80 11.30 -6.40 4.44
N ALA A 81 11.73 -7.31 5.33
CA ALA A 81 10.87 -7.92 6.34
C ALA A 81 10.31 -6.88 7.34
N VAL A 82 11.11 -5.91 7.78
CA VAL A 82 10.63 -4.81 8.64
C VAL A 82 9.57 -3.99 7.92
N ILE A 83 9.77 -3.67 6.65
CA ILE A 83 8.79 -2.93 5.85
C ILE A 83 7.53 -3.77 5.64
N THR A 84 7.66 -5.08 5.41
CA THR A 84 6.51 -5.99 5.32
C THR A 84 5.67 -5.99 6.61
N VAL A 85 6.31 -5.93 7.78
CA VAL A 85 5.60 -5.78 9.06
C VAL A 85 4.87 -4.43 9.13
N GLY A 86 5.51 -3.35 8.68
CA GLY A 86 4.87 -2.04 8.57
C GLY A 86 3.66 -2.06 7.61
N PHE A 87 3.77 -2.73 6.46
CA PHE A 87 2.67 -2.93 5.52
C PHE A 87 1.56 -3.78 6.13
N ALA A 88 1.89 -4.83 6.89
CA ALA A 88 0.90 -5.63 7.59
C ALA A 88 0.10 -4.78 8.58
N ALA A 89 0.77 -3.96 9.39
CA ALA A 89 0.10 -3.06 10.33
C ALA A 89 -0.79 -2.03 9.62
N LEU A 90 -0.29 -1.45 8.52
CA LEU A 90 -1.08 -0.54 7.69
C LEU A 90 -2.23 -1.22 6.96
N ALA A 91 -2.14 -2.51 6.66
CA ALA A 91 -3.19 -3.25 5.97
C ALA A 91 -4.38 -3.62 6.89
N VAL A 92 -4.18 -3.68 8.21
CA VAL A 92 -5.21 -4.08 9.19
C VAL A 92 -6.54 -3.33 9.03
N PRO A 93 -6.56 -1.98 8.93
CA PRO A 93 -7.81 -1.23 8.79
C PRO A 93 -8.56 -1.57 7.49
N THR A 94 -7.82 -1.75 6.40
CA THR A 94 -8.40 -2.12 5.09
C THR A 94 -8.99 -3.52 5.13
N PHE A 95 -8.30 -4.50 5.72
CA PHE A 95 -8.86 -5.84 5.90
C PHE A 95 -10.08 -5.86 6.80
N ARG A 96 -10.08 -5.07 7.88
CA ARG A 96 -11.24 -4.93 8.77
C ARG A 96 -12.44 -4.37 8.03
N LEU A 97 -12.24 -3.30 7.25
CA LEU A 97 -13.30 -2.69 6.45
C LEU A 97 -13.86 -3.65 5.40
N ILE A 98 -12.99 -4.41 4.72
CA ILE A 98 -13.43 -5.44 3.76
C ILE A 98 -14.22 -6.55 4.47
N HIS A 99 -13.78 -6.99 5.66
CA HIS A 99 -14.49 -7.99 6.44
C HIS A 99 -15.88 -7.49 6.87
N GLU A 100 -15.97 -6.28 7.42
CA GLU A 100 -17.24 -5.65 7.81
C GLU A 100 -18.20 -5.47 6.62
N LEU A 101 -17.69 -5.25 5.40
CA LEU A 101 -18.52 -5.17 4.19
C LEU A 101 -19.04 -6.54 3.70
N MET A 102 -18.38 -7.64 4.07
CA MET A 102 -18.74 -8.99 3.63
C MET A 102 -19.65 -9.74 4.63
N THR A 103 -19.78 -9.25 5.86
CA THR A 103 -20.67 -9.77 6.92
C THR A 103 -21.92 -8.94 7.08
#